data_AF-A0A4S4KVI1-F1
#
_entry.id   AF-A0A4S4KVI1-F1
#
_cell.length_a   1.000
_cell.length_b   1.000
_cell.length_c   1.000
_cell.angle_alpha   90.00
_cell.angle_beta   90.00
_cell.angle_gamma   90.00
#
_symmetry.space_group_name_H-M   'P 1'
#
loop_
_entity.id
_entity.type
_entity.pdbx_description
1 polymer ?
#
loop_
_entity_poly.entity_id
_entity_poly.type
_entity_poly.pdbx_seq_one_letter_code
_entity_poly.pdbx_strand_id
1 'polypeptide(L)'
;MEAEISLLMANQTLAAPGKLVYDPFVGTGSMAYTTAYFGAYVYGSDIDGRQMRGKEKKPGIVRAAAQYGVSQRIMDLCTFDVTRNPWRCGELFDAIVTDPPYGVRAGAKRLGRKNETHRPSEEYICKRLDDQPYIPPTKPYELSALASDLLLLARYMLKPGGRLVFFLPTVTDEYVELDLQTMLCEGMEVIANSLQDFGSWGRRLITVRKTTTAKFPPPTFDSSTSEKEANEAPAHVPAHKDFREKYFQGFKKAGSPDGDVL
;
A
#
# COMPACT_ATOMS: atom_id res chain seq x y z
N MET A 1 -7.05 0.91 12.03
CA MET A 1 -5.96 1.75 12.59
C MET A 1 -6.51 2.51 13.78
N GLU A 2 -5.69 2.77 14.80
CA GLU A 2 -6.07 3.63 15.93
C GLU A 2 -6.30 5.07 15.46
N ALA A 3 -7.29 5.77 16.04
CA ALA A 3 -7.68 7.10 15.59
C ALA A 3 -6.58 8.16 15.78
N GLU A 4 -5.75 8.01 16.83
CA GLU A 4 -4.63 8.91 17.10
C GLU A 4 -3.57 8.80 16.00
N ILE A 5 -3.26 7.56 15.58
CA ILE A 5 -2.31 7.30 14.52
C ILE A 5 -2.81 7.87 13.18
N SER A 6 -4.10 7.71 12.85
CA SER A 6 -4.64 8.28 11.63
C SER A 6 -4.65 9.82 11.64
N LEU A 7 -4.72 10.45 12.81
CA LEU A 7 -4.55 11.91 12.96
C LEU A 7 -3.11 12.34 12.68
N LEU A 8 -2.12 11.62 13.23
CA LEU A 8 -0.70 11.87 12.98
C LEU A 8 -0.37 11.74 11.49
N MET A 9 -0.85 10.68 10.84
CA MET A 9 -0.66 10.49 9.39
C MET A 9 -1.30 11.62 8.59
N ALA A 10 -2.54 12.01 8.91
CA ALA A 10 -3.21 13.10 8.21
C ALA A 10 -2.46 14.44 8.35
N ASN A 11 -1.87 14.73 9.52
CA ASN A 11 -1.00 15.88 9.70
C ASN A 11 0.26 15.82 8.80
N GLN A 12 0.90 14.65 8.70
CA GLN A 12 2.09 14.48 7.85
C GLN A 12 1.79 14.71 6.36
N THR A 13 0.56 14.42 5.91
CA THR A 13 0.11 14.73 4.53
C THR A 13 -0.07 16.23 4.27
N LEU A 14 -0.10 17.05 5.32
CA LEU A 14 -0.56 18.44 5.29
C LEU A 14 -1.99 18.56 4.75
N ALA A 15 -2.90 17.67 5.15
CA ALA A 15 -4.31 17.76 4.80
C ALA A 15 -4.88 19.13 5.18
N ALA A 16 -5.60 19.76 4.25
CA ALA A 16 -6.14 21.10 4.39
C ALA A 16 -7.31 21.31 3.41
N PRO A 17 -8.16 22.33 3.62
CA PRO A 17 -9.18 22.72 2.65
C PRO A 17 -8.60 22.93 1.25
N GLY A 18 -9.26 22.36 0.23
CA GLY A 18 -8.87 22.48 -1.18
C GLY A 18 -7.83 21.45 -1.66
N LYS A 19 -7.27 20.62 -0.77
CA LYS A 19 -6.37 19.53 -1.15
C LYS A 19 -7.10 18.24 -1.48
N LEU A 20 -6.55 17.45 -2.40
CA LEU A 20 -7.01 16.12 -2.75
C LEU A 20 -6.01 15.06 -2.27
N VAL A 21 -6.48 14.17 -1.41
CA VAL A 21 -5.69 13.10 -0.79
C VAL A 21 -6.18 11.74 -1.30
N TYR A 22 -5.24 10.85 -1.60
CA TYR A 22 -5.53 9.51 -2.11
C TYR A 22 -5.07 8.41 -1.14
N ASP A 23 -5.92 7.42 -0.92
CA ASP A 23 -5.57 6.19 -0.21
C ASP A 23 -5.70 4.97 -1.16
N PRO A 24 -4.58 4.42 -1.69
CA PRO A 24 -4.60 3.28 -2.59
C PRO A 24 -4.98 1.94 -1.93
N PHE A 25 -5.02 1.87 -0.59
CA PHE A 25 -5.38 0.67 0.17
C PHE A 25 -6.35 1.04 1.30
N VAL A 26 -7.47 1.67 0.93
CA VAL A 26 -8.34 2.39 1.87
C VAL A 26 -9.01 1.49 2.91
N GLY A 27 -9.22 0.20 2.61
CA GLY A 27 -9.84 -0.76 3.53
C GLY A 27 -11.17 -0.27 4.09
N THR A 28 -11.20 0.00 5.41
CA THR A 28 -12.39 0.51 6.13
C THR A 28 -12.41 2.04 6.26
N GLY A 29 -11.46 2.76 5.66
CA GLY A 29 -11.44 4.22 5.57
C GLY A 29 -10.87 4.95 6.80
N SER A 30 -10.09 4.28 7.67
CA SER A 30 -9.61 4.90 8.92
C SER A 30 -8.88 6.23 8.71
N MET A 31 -8.05 6.35 7.67
CA MET A 31 -7.31 7.57 7.33
C MET A 31 -8.17 8.58 6.55
N ALA A 32 -9.22 8.13 5.88
CA ALA A 32 -10.14 8.99 5.14
C ALA A 32 -10.89 9.96 6.07
N TYR A 33 -11.27 9.51 7.26
CA TYR A 33 -12.02 10.35 8.20
C TYR A 33 -11.17 11.49 8.77
N THR A 34 -9.92 11.22 9.15
CA THR A 34 -9.04 12.25 9.74
C THR A 34 -8.54 13.24 8.70
N THR A 35 -8.21 12.79 7.49
CA THR A 35 -7.85 13.69 6.38
C THR A 35 -9.03 14.57 5.97
N ALA A 36 -10.24 13.99 5.88
CA ALA A 36 -11.45 14.76 5.64
C ALA A 36 -11.75 15.75 6.76
N TYR A 37 -11.52 15.39 8.03
CA TYR A 37 -11.69 16.30 9.16
C TYR A 37 -10.82 17.56 9.04
N PHE A 38 -9.55 17.41 8.61
CA PHE A 38 -8.66 18.56 8.32
C PHE A 38 -9.05 19.38 7.09
N GLY A 39 -10.04 18.91 6.34
CA GLY A 39 -10.64 19.65 5.26
C GLY A 39 -10.25 19.21 3.85
N ALA A 40 -9.41 18.18 3.73
CA ALA A 40 -9.07 17.64 2.42
C ALA A 40 -10.24 16.84 1.82
N TYR A 41 -10.29 16.80 0.49
CA TYR A 41 -11.07 15.82 -0.25
C TYR A 41 -10.32 14.49 -0.31
N VAL A 42 -11.04 13.39 -0.20
CA VAL A 42 -10.45 12.05 -0.14
C VAL A 42 -10.98 11.19 -1.29
N TYR A 43 -10.05 10.58 -2.02
CA TYR A 43 -10.32 9.50 -2.95
C TYR A 43 -9.72 8.20 -2.41
N GLY A 44 -10.48 7.11 -2.43
CA GLY A 44 -10.00 5.82 -1.93
C GLY A 44 -10.07 4.73 -2.99
N SER A 45 -9.14 3.79 -2.94
CA SER A 45 -9.26 2.54 -3.68
C SER A 45 -8.87 1.34 -2.84
N ASP A 46 -9.39 0.19 -3.21
CA ASP A 46 -8.94 -1.10 -2.69
C ASP A 46 -9.16 -2.18 -3.76
N ILE A 47 -8.34 -3.23 -3.75
CA ILE A 47 -8.57 -4.40 -4.60
C ILE A 47 -9.83 -5.16 -4.16
N ASP A 48 -10.20 -5.06 -2.87
CA ASP A 48 -11.40 -5.66 -2.30
C ASP A 48 -12.42 -4.61 -1.82
N GLY A 49 -13.38 -4.29 -2.70
CA GLY A 49 -14.45 -3.33 -2.39
C GLY A 49 -15.42 -3.74 -1.30
N ARG A 50 -15.35 -4.97 -0.76
CA ARG A 50 -16.24 -5.40 0.34
C ARG A 50 -16.01 -4.61 1.61
N GLN A 51 -14.75 -4.28 1.93
CA GLN A 51 -14.42 -3.50 3.12
C GLN A 51 -14.94 -2.06 3.01
N MET A 52 -14.82 -1.46 1.82
CA MET A 52 -15.31 -0.11 1.54
C MET A 52 -16.85 -0.03 1.60
N ARG A 53 -17.54 -1.00 1.00
CA ARG A 53 -19.02 -1.05 0.96
C ARG A 53 -19.63 -1.44 2.30
N GLY A 54 -18.98 -2.28 3.09
CA GLY A 54 -19.60 -2.83 4.30
C GLY A 54 -20.80 -3.73 3.99
N LYS A 55 -21.64 -3.97 5.01
CA LYS A 55 -22.77 -4.92 4.94
C LYS A 55 -24.11 -4.30 4.56
N GLU A 56 -24.23 -2.98 4.61
CA GLU A 56 -25.49 -2.26 4.42
C GLU A 56 -25.60 -1.65 3.02
N LYS A 57 -26.81 -1.18 2.67
CA LYS A 57 -27.07 -0.55 1.36
C LYS A 57 -26.20 0.70 1.12
N LYS A 58 -25.96 1.51 2.16
CA LYS A 58 -25.06 2.65 2.08
C LYS A 58 -23.63 2.19 2.35
N PRO A 59 -22.64 2.56 1.51
CA PRO A 59 -21.24 2.18 1.72
C PRO A 59 -20.76 2.52 3.13
N GLY A 60 -20.08 1.56 3.77
CA GLY A 60 -19.61 1.62 5.14
C GLY A 60 -18.77 2.86 5.42
N ILE A 61 -17.85 3.19 4.51
CA ILE A 61 -17.01 4.40 4.63
C ILE A 61 -17.87 5.67 4.57
N VAL A 62 -18.79 5.78 3.60
CA VAL A 62 -19.64 6.98 3.45
C VAL A 62 -20.59 7.12 4.65
N ARG A 63 -21.09 6.02 5.19
CA ARG A 63 -21.92 6.01 6.40
C ARG A 63 -21.13 6.47 7.63
N ALA A 64 -19.94 5.92 7.86
CA ALA A 64 -19.07 6.34 8.96
C ALA A 64 -18.66 7.81 8.81
N ALA A 65 -18.27 8.25 7.61
CA ALA A 65 -17.95 9.66 7.34
C ALA A 65 -19.12 10.61 7.65
N ALA A 66 -20.38 10.16 7.47
CA ALA A 66 -21.55 10.94 7.83
C ALA A 66 -21.70 11.09 9.36
N GLN A 67 -21.32 10.08 10.15
CA GLN A 67 -21.30 10.18 11.62
C GLN A 67 -20.31 11.22 12.12
N TYR A 68 -19.21 11.41 11.40
CA TYR A 68 -18.20 12.45 11.69
C TYR A 68 -18.48 13.79 11.01
N GLY A 69 -19.57 13.94 10.24
CA GLY A 69 -19.90 15.19 9.53
C GLY A 69 -18.96 15.55 8.38
N VAL A 70 -18.25 14.57 7.81
CA VAL A 70 -17.24 14.77 6.76
C VAL A 70 -17.56 14.05 5.45
N SER A 71 -18.76 13.47 5.30
CA SER A 71 -19.14 12.68 4.13
C SER A 71 -19.04 13.45 2.80
N GLN A 72 -19.27 14.76 2.82
CA GLN A 72 -19.16 15.67 1.66
C GLN A 72 -17.73 15.80 1.11
N ARG A 73 -16.73 15.32 1.86
CA ARG A 73 -15.32 15.33 1.45
C ARG A 73 -14.85 13.97 0.93
N ILE A 74 -15.67 12.92 1.04
CA ILE A 74 -15.39 11.62 0.42
C ILE A 74 -15.84 11.72 -1.03
N MET A 75 -14.88 11.85 -1.95
CA MET A 75 -15.15 12.05 -3.37
C MET A 75 -15.66 10.79 -4.03
N ASP A 76 -14.88 9.71 -3.94
CA ASP A 76 -15.24 8.41 -4.49
C ASP A 76 -14.41 7.28 -3.88
N LEU A 77 -14.91 6.06 -4.03
CA LEU A 77 -14.32 4.81 -3.56
C LEU A 77 -14.38 3.77 -4.68
N CYS A 78 -13.23 3.48 -5.28
CA CYS A 78 -13.15 2.63 -6.46
C CYS A 78 -12.46 1.28 -6.19
N THR A 79 -12.99 0.21 -6.77
CA THR A 79 -12.42 -1.14 -6.60
C THR A 79 -11.47 -1.43 -7.77
N PHE A 80 -10.16 -1.44 -7.51
CA PHE A 80 -9.15 -1.85 -8.49
C PHE A 80 -7.84 -2.25 -7.81
N ASP A 81 -7.01 -2.99 -8.53
CA ASP A 81 -5.64 -3.27 -8.13
C ASP A 81 -4.74 -2.08 -8.47
N VAL A 82 -3.97 -1.59 -7.50
CA VAL A 82 -3.04 -0.46 -7.68
C VAL A 82 -2.03 -0.70 -8.81
N THR A 83 -1.64 -1.95 -9.06
CA THR A 83 -0.72 -2.32 -10.14
C THR A 83 -1.38 -2.29 -11.52
N ARG A 84 -2.71 -2.21 -11.57
CA ARG A 84 -3.55 -2.13 -12.77
C ARG A 84 -4.57 -1.00 -12.62
N ASN A 85 -4.11 0.15 -12.11
CA ASN A 85 -4.97 1.28 -11.79
C ASN A 85 -5.54 1.96 -13.05
N PRO A 86 -6.71 2.62 -12.95
CA PRO A 86 -7.35 3.28 -14.08
C PRO A 86 -6.83 4.71 -14.36
N TRP A 87 -5.78 5.16 -13.66
CA TRP A 87 -5.31 6.55 -13.79
C TRP A 87 -4.75 6.80 -15.18
N ARG A 88 -5.24 7.85 -15.83
CA ARG A 88 -4.79 8.27 -17.18
C ARG A 88 -3.84 9.47 -17.13
N CYS A 89 -3.85 10.20 -16.02
CA CYS A 89 -3.03 11.38 -15.81
C CYS A 89 -2.27 11.23 -14.48
N GLY A 90 -1.02 11.67 -14.46
CA GLY A 90 -0.24 11.85 -13.23
C GLY A 90 -0.54 13.19 -12.56
N GLU A 91 0.14 13.44 -11.44
CA GLU A 91 0.12 14.72 -10.71
C GLU A 91 -1.28 15.20 -10.27
N LEU A 92 -2.17 14.26 -9.94
CA LEU A 92 -3.54 14.55 -9.51
C LEU A 92 -3.62 14.92 -8.03
N PHE A 93 -2.82 14.27 -7.19
CA PHE A 93 -2.98 14.30 -5.74
C PHE A 93 -1.99 15.22 -5.04
N ASP A 94 -2.46 15.94 -4.01
CA ASP A 94 -1.61 16.75 -3.14
C ASP A 94 -0.90 15.87 -2.10
N ALA A 95 -1.50 14.75 -1.72
CA ALA A 95 -0.87 13.74 -0.89
C ALA A 95 -1.44 12.34 -1.13
N ILE A 96 -0.67 11.32 -0.75
CA ILE A 96 -1.08 9.93 -0.67
C ILE A 96 -0.87 9.49 0.77
N VAL A 97 -1.87 8.86 1.38
CA VAL A 97 -1.80 8.33 2.74
C VAL A 97 -2.32 6.91 2.75
N THR A 98 -1.58 5.96 3.33
CA THR A 98 -2.02 4.57 3.29
C THR A 98 -1.36 3.67 4.32
N ASP A 99 -2.05 2.59 4.68
CA ASP A 99 -1.53 1.49 5.51
C ASP A 99 -1.59 0.21 4.68
N PRO A 100 -0.55 -0.08 3.87
CA PRO A 100 -0.61 -1.17 2.91
C PRO A 100 -0.71 -2.53 3.62
N PRO A 101 -1.29 -3.57 2.98
CA PRO A 101 -1.43 -4.87 3.60
C PRO A 101 -0.05 -5.53 3.83
N TYR A 102 0.26 -5.88 5.09
CA TYR A 102 1.55 -6.50 5.45
C TYR A 102 1.63 -8.00 5.13
N GLY A 103 0.59 -8.62 4.55
CA GLY A 103 0.55 -10.05 4.24
C GLY A 103 0.21 -10.98 5.43
N VAL A 104 0.04 -10.44 6.64
CA VAL A 104 -0.26 -11.22 7.86
C VAL A 104 -1.77 -11.33 8.11
N ARG A 105 -2.43 -10.20 8.42
CA ARG A 105 -3.88 -10.14 8.70
C ARG A 105 -4.69 -9.90 7.43
N ALA A 106 -4.23 -8.96 6.61
CA ALA A 106 -4.72 -8.72 5.28
C ALA A 106 -3.72 -9.28 4.28
N GLY A 107 -4.18 -10.17 3.39
CA GLY A 107 -3.32 -10.72 2.34
C GLY A 107 -2.98 -9.65 1.32
N ALA A 108 -1.69 -9.31 1.20
CA ALA A 108 -1.18 -8.50 0.12
C ALA A 108 -1.40 -9.25 -1.20
N LYS A 109 -2.19 -8.66 -2.09
CA LYS A 109 -2.65 -9.29 -3.34
C LYS A 109 -2.52 -8.33 -4.50
N ARG A 110 -2.19 -8.88 -5.65
CA ARG A 110 -2.29 -8.24 -6.96
C ARG A 110 -2.97 -9.18 -7.95
N LEU A 111 -3.50 -8.63 -9.03
CA LEU A 111 -4.09 -9.39 -10.12
C LEU A 111 -3.02 -10.27 -10.76
N GLY A 112 -3.40 -11.51 -11.03
CA GLY A 112 -2.50 -12.48 -11.63
C GLY A 112 -2.90 -13.90 -11.30
N ARG A 113 -2.46 -14.81 -12.17
CA ARG A 113 -2.59 -16.25 -11.93
C ARG A 113 -1.37 -16.73 -11.15
N LYS A 114 -1.57 -17.73 -10.29
CA LYS A 114 -0.47 -18.40 -9.60
C LYS A 114 0.45 -19.15 -10.57
N ASN A 115 -0.12 -19.74 -11.61
CA ASN A 115 0.61 -20.45 -12.67
C ASN A 115 0.43 -19.69 -13.99
N GLU A 116 1.46 -18.96 -14.43
CA GLU A 116 1.40 -18.16 -15.67
C GLU A 116 1.43 -19.04 -16.94
N THR A 117 1.94 -20.26 -16.83
CA THR A 117 2.06 -21.25 -17.92
C THR A 117 0.73 -21.90 -18.31
N HIS A 118 -0.28 -21.87 -17.44
CA HIS A 118 -1.59 -22.44 -17.74
C HIS A 118 -2.48 -21.36 -18.40
N ARG A 119 -2.27 -21.13 -19.70
CA ARG A 119 -3.30 -20.47 -20.53
C ARG A 119 -4.41 -21.50 -20.74
N PRO A 120 -5.66 -21.24 -20.32
CA PRO A 120 -6.79 -22.03 -20.79
C PRO A 120 -6.74 -22.02 -22.32
N SER A 121 -6.91 -23.19 -22.95
CA SER A 121 -7.18 -23.22 -24.38
C SER A 121 -8.36 -22.29 -24.68
N GLU A 122 -8.37 -21.67 -25.87
CA GLU A 122 -9.43 -20.73 -26.28
C GLU A 122 -10.84 -21.34 -26.15
N GLU A 123 -10.96 -22.67 -26.14
CA GLU A 123 -12.19 -23.43 -25.88
C GLU A 123 -12.83 -23.18 -24.50
N TYR A 124 -12.08 -22.71 -23.50
CA TYR A 124 -12.61 -22.38 -22.17
C TYR A 124 -13.25 -20.99 -22.06
N ILE A 125 -13.22 -20.19 -23.13
CA ILE A 125 -13.78 -18.83 -23.12
C ILE A 125 -15.31 -18.85 -23.08
N CYS A 126 -15.97 -19.92 -23.56
CA CYS A 126 -17.43 -19.95 -23.78
C CYS A 126 -18.18 -21.14 -23.17
N LYS A 127 -17.85 -21.57 -21.94
CA LYS A 127 -18.75 -22.41 -21.13
C LYS A 127 -18.79 -21.95 -19.67
N ARG A 128 -19.17 -20.70 -19.42
CA ARG A 128 -19.74 -20.36 -18.11
C ARG A 128 -21.22 -20.68 -18.19
N LEU A 129 -21.65 -21.61 -17.34
CA LEU A 129 -23.03 -22.06 -17.27
C LEU A 129 -23.97 -21.03 -16.64
N ASP A 130 -23.45 -19.96 -16.05
CA ASP A 130 -24.26 -19.00 -15.29
C ASP A 130 -23.86 -17.55 -15.60
N ASP A 131 -24.83 -16.63 -15.54
CA ASP A 131 -24.69 -15.15 -15.53
C ASP A 131 -23.87 -14.61 -14.32
N GLN A 132 -23.05 -15.44 -13.70
CA GLN A 132 -22.24 -15.08 -12.54
C GLN A 132 -21.10 -14.14 -12.97
N PRO A 133 -20.87 -13.04 -12.23
CA PRO A 133 -19.83 -12.07 -12.56
C PRO A 133 -18.44 -12.72 -12.52
N TYR A 134 -17.60 -12.38 -13.50
CA TYR A 134 -16.20 -12.80 -13.46
C TYR A 134 -15.48 -12.14 -12.29
N ILE A 135 -14.86 -12.96 -11.44
CA ILE A 135 -13.92 -12.47 -10.43
C ILE A 135 -12.50 -12.77 -10.92
N PRO A 136 -11.69 -11.74 -11.27
CA PRO A 136 -10.31 -11.94 -11.68
C PRO A 136 -9.48 -12.66 -10.60
N PRO A 137 -8.58 -13.59 -10.98
CA PRO A 137 -7.70 -14.26 -10.04
C PRO A 137 -6.66 -13.29 -9.45
N THR A 138 -6.27 -13.55 -8.21
CA THR A 138 -5.23 -12.80 -7.51
C THR A 138 -4.05 -13.70 -7.14
N LYS A 139 -2.85 -13.13 -7.15
CA LYS A 139 -1.61 -13.75 -6.67
C LYS A 139 -1.06 -12.99 -5.46
N PRO A 140 -0.24 -13.64 -4.61
CA PRO A 140 0.45 -12.95 -3.52
C PRO A 140 1.24 -11.76 -4.04
N TYR A 141 1.25 -10.68 -3.26
CA TYR A 141 2.04 -9.49 -3.52
C TYR A 141 3.06 -9.37 -2.39
N GLU A 142 4.33 -9.51 -2.74
CA GLU A 142 5.42 -9.39 -1.79
C GLU A 142 5.55 -7.91 -1.35
N LEU A 143 5.88 -7.70 -0.06
CA LEU A 143 5.83 -6.39 0.58
C LEU A 143 6.94 -5.44 0.10
N SER A 144 8.15 -5.93 -0.14
CA SER A 144 9.24 -5.12 -0.70
C SER A 144 8.94 -4.62 -2.11
N ALA A 145 8.33 -5.47 -2.94
CA ALA A 145 7.82 -5.07 -4.24
C ALA A 145 6.69 -4.03 -4.08
N LEU A 146 5.75 -4.26 -3.16
CA LEU A 146 4.66 -3.32 -2.89
C LEU A 146 5.17 -1.94 -2.48
N ALA A 147 6.13 -1.88 -1.55
CA ALA A 147 6.68 -0.61 -1.06
C ALA A 147 7.39 0.16 -2.18
N SER A 148 8.17 -0.53 -3.02
CA SER A 148 8.86 0.06 -4.17
C SER A 148 7.86 0.56 -5.23
N ASP A 149 6.86 -0.26 -5.55
CA ASP A 149 5.79 0.08 -6.50
C ASP A 149 4.93 1.26 -5.99
N LEU A 150 4.70 1.34 -4.68
CA LEU A 150 3.99 2.46 -4.05
C LEU A 150 4.77 3.78 -4.20
N LEU A 151 6.10 3.75 -4.08
CA LEU A 151 6.96 4.92 -4.32
C LEU A 151 6.92 5.38 -5.78
N LEU A 152 6.99 4.44 -6.72
CA LEU A 152 6.88 4.74 -8.15
C LEU A 152 5.51 5.32 -8.51
N LEU A 153 4.43 4.74 -7.97
CA LEU A 153 3.09 5.28 -8.10
C LEU A 153 3.00 6.68 -7.50
N ALA A 154 3.54 6.89 -6.31
CA ALA A 154 3.49 8.19 -5.66
C ALA A 154 4.22 9.26 -6.46
N ARG A 155 5.41 8.95 -7.03
CA ARG A 155 6.12 9.89 -7.90
C ARG A 155 5.31 10.30 -9.13
N TYR A 156 4.60 9.36 -9.74
CA TYR A 156 3.74 9.62 -10.88
C TYR A 156 2.48 10.41 -10.50
N MET A 157 1.83 10.06 -9.39
CA MET A 157 0.51 10.58 -9.01
C MET A 157 0.54 11.87 -8.18
N LEU A 158 1.61 12.14 -7.43
CA LEU A 158 1.74 13.33 -6.59
C LEU A 158 2.10 14.56 -7.43
N LYS A 159 1.50 15.69 -7.08
CA LYS A 159 1.99 17.01 -7.53
C LYS A 159 3.39 17.28 -6.95
N PRO A 160 4.20 18.15 -7.58
CA PRO A 160 5.46 18.60 -6.99
C PRO A 160 5.25 19.14 -5.57
N GLY A 161 6.10 18.73 -4.62
CA GLY A 161 5.96 19.04 -3.20
C GLY A 161 4.94 18.19 -2.43
N GLY A 162 4.17 17.34 -3.13
CA GLY A 162 3.23 16.40 -2.54
C GLY A 162 3.93 15.32 -1.70
N ARG A 163 3.18 14.70 -0.78
CA ARG A 163 3.73 13.77 0.21
C ARG A 163 3.07 12.40 0.12
N LEU A 164 3.88 11.34 0.14
CA LEU A 164 3.47 9.98 0.42
C LEU A 164 3.70 9.72 1.92
N VAL A 165 2.66 9.32 2.63
CA VAL A 165 2.69 8.95 4.05
C VAL A 165 2.21 7.52 4.18
N PHE A 166 3.08 6.61 4.60
CA PHE A 166 2.72 5.19 4.69
C PHE A 166 3.39 4.46 5.83
N PHE A 167 2.81 3.33 6.23
CA PHE A 167 3.45 2.42 7.16
C PHE A 167 4.25 1.33 6.43
N LEU A 168 5.48 1.13 6.88
CA LEU A 168 6.35 0.03 6.48
C LEU A 168 6.60 -0.88 7.70
N PRO A 169 6.13 -2.13 7.73
CA PRO A 169 6.45 -3.04 8.82
C PRO A 169 7.90 -3.50 8.69
N THR A 170 8.62 -3.55 9.79
CA THR A 170 10.05 -3.87 9.84
C THR A 170 10.35 -4.79 11.02
N VAL A 171 11.26 -5.74 10.83
CA VAL A 171 11.83 -6.49 11.96
C VAL A 171 12.78 -5.57 12.71
N THR A 172 12.56 -5.39 14.02
CA THR A 172 13.27 -4.38 14.83
C THR A 172 14.79 -4.58 14.78
N ASP A 173 15.24 -5.83 14.85
CA ASP A 173 16.66 -6.20 14.90
C ASP A 173 17.37 -6.19 13.53
N GLU A 174 16.63 -6.12 12.42
CA GLU A 174 17.20 -6.20 11.06
C GLU A 174 17.16 -4.88 10.30
N TYR A 175 16.39 -3.90 10.80
CA TYR A 175 16.22 -2.64 10.10
C TYR A 175 17.50 -1.80 10.10
N VAL A 176 17.89 -1.33 8.92
CA VAL A 176 18.92 -0.31 8.72
C VAL A 176 18.36 0.79 7.82
N GLU A 177 18.87 2.03 7.97
CA GLU A 177 18.41 3.18 7.15
C GLU A 177 18.55 2.93 5.63
N LEU A 178 19.50 2.09 5.24
CA LEU A 178 19.72 1.66 3.86
C LEU A 178 18.48 0.96 3.25
N ASP A 179 17.60 0.36 4.06
CA ASP A 179 16.33 -0.24 3.63
C ASP A 179 15.44 0.76 2.89
N LEU A 180 15.45 2.02 3.32
CA LEU A 180 14.66 3.07 2.68
C LEU A 180 15.38 3.60 1.44
N GLN A 181 16.70 3.76 1.53
CA GLN A 181 17.50 4.29 0.43
C GLN A 181 17.44 3.40 -0.81
N THR A 182 17.41 2.08 -0.65
CA THR A 182 17.31 1.14 -1.79
C THR A 182 15.96 1.17 -2.48
N MET A 183 14.88 1.56 -1.79
CA MET A 183 13.56 1.72 -2.42
C MET A 183 13.33 3.09 -3.06
N LEU A 184 14.05 4.12 -2.61
CA LEU A 184 13.81 5.48 -3.07
C LEU A 184 14.11 5.57 -4.57
N CYS A 185 13.18 6.19 -5.29
CA CYS A 185 13.37 6.51 -6.70
C CYS A 185 13.78 7.98 -6.88
N GLU A 186 14.35 8.29 -8.04
CA GLU A 186 14.78 9.64 -8.39
C GLU A 186 13.66 10.67 -8.18
N GLY A 187 14.00 11.78 -7.51
CA GLY A 187 13.08 12.89 -7.27
C GLY A 187 12.14 12.70 -6.08
N MET A 188 12.44 11.73 -5.21
CA MET A 188 11.72 11.47 -3.96
C MET A 188 12.70 11.55 -2.77
N GLU A 189 12.27 12.14 -1.65
CA GLU A 189 13.10 12.35 -0.46
C GLU A 189 12.33 11.94 0.81
N VAL A 190 12.95 11.15 1.69
CA VAL A 190 12.39 10.85 3.02
C VAL A 190 12.56 12.08 3.91
N ILE A 191 11.45 12.60 4.42
CA ILE A 191 11.44 13.77 5.31
C ILE A 191 11.03 13.44 6.75
N ALA A 192 10.50 12.24 7.00
CA ALA A 192 10.21 11.74 8.34
C ALA A 192 10.20 10.21 8.38
N ASN A 193 10.65 9.65 9.51
CA ASN A 193 10.65 8.22 9.80
C ASN A 193 10.43 8.04 11.32
N SER A 194 9.26 7.52 11.71
CA SER A 194 8.89 7.33 13.11
C SER A 194 8.55 5.87 13.38
N LEU A 195 9.23 5.24 14.35
CA LEU A 195 8.98 3.87 14.74
C LEU A 195 7.76 3.79 15.69
N GLN A 196 6.83 2.90 15.39
CA GLN A 196 5.87 2.35 16.34
C GLN A 196 6.31 0.91 16.66
N ASP A 197 6.81 0.74 17.88
CA ASP A 197 7.40 -0.52 18.35
C ASP A 197 6.34 -1.46 18.95
N PHE A 198 6.44 -2.75 18.63
CA PHE A 198 5.63 -3.84 19.21
C PHE A 198 6.52 -4.97 19.79
N GLY A 199 7.79 -4.69 20.07
CA GLY A 199 8.77 -5.63 20.61
C GLY A 199 9.61 -6.26 19.50
N SER A 200 9.29 -7.50 19.12
CA SER A 200 10.05 -8.24 18.10
C SER A 200 9.91 -7.70 16.68
N TRP A 201 8.87 -6.90 16.44
CA TRP A 201 8.66 -6.18 15.19
C TRP A 201 8.09 -4.80 15.50
N GLY A 202 8.25 -3.89 14.55
CA GLY A 202 7.63 -2.58 14.57
C GLY A 202 7.07 -2.22 13.21
N ARG A 203 6.39 -1.09 13.14
CA ARG A 203 6.08 -0.45 11.86
C ARG A 203 6.57 0.97 11.88
N ARG A 204 7.15 1.41 10.78
CA ARG A 204 7.69 2.75 10.61
C ARG A 204 6.72 3.59 9.81
N LEU A 205 6.30 4.71 10.38
CA LEU A 205 5.58 5.74 9.66
C LEU A 205 6.59 6.54 8.85
N ILE A 206 6.59 6.34 7.54
CA ILE A 206 7.50 6.99 6.60
C ILE A 206 6.74 8.10 5.87
N THR A 207 7.34 9.30 5.83
CA THR A 207 6.90 10.38 4.95
C THR A 207 7.95 10.65 3.89
N VAL A 208 7.53 10.57 2.63
CA VAL A 208 8.36 10.87 1.46
C VAL A 208 7.77 12.04 0.70
N ARG A 209 8.58 13.02 0.32
CA ARG A 209 8.19 14.17 -0.48
C ARG A 209 8.66 14.00 -1.93
N LYS A 210 7.80 14.34 -2.90
CA LYS A 210 8.21 14.52 -4.29
C LYS A 210 8.93 15.86 -4.44
N THR A 211 10.24 15.83 -4.68
CA THR A 211 11.09 17.03 -4.77
C THR A 211 11.24 17.53 -6.20
N THR A 212 11.04 16.65 -7.18
CA THR A 212 11.18 16.98 -8.60
C THR A 212 9.91 17.54 -9.23
N THR A 213 10.09 18.40 -10.25
CA THR A 213 9.04 18.87 -11.17
C THR A 213 9.06 18.13 -12.50
N ALA A 214 10.00 17.20 -12.69
CA ALA A 214 10.09 16.38 -13.90
C ALA A 214 8.86 15.45 -13.99
N LYS A 215 8.35 15.29 -15.21
CA LYS A 215 7.25 14.37 -15.49
C LYS A 215 7.79 12.99 -15.80
N PHE A 216 7.22 11.97 -15.17
CA PHE A 216 7.56 10.58 -15.38
C PHE A 216 6.42 9.86 -16.10
N PRO A 217 6.72 8.85 -16.93
CA PRO A 217 5.69 8.00 -17.51
C PRO A 217 4.92 7.23 -16.41
N PRO A 218 3.71 6.73 -16.70
CA PRO A 218 3.00 5.84 -15.81
C PRO A 218 3.88 4.63 -15.43
N PRO A 219 3.93 4.23 -14.16
CA PRO A 219 4.77 3.12 -13.73
C PRO A 219 4.28 1.79 -14.29
N THR A 220 5.22 0.93 -14.67
CA THR A 220 4.99 -0.46 -15.07
C THR A 220 5.43 -1.38 -13.94
N PHE A 221 4.49 -2.12 -13.35
CA PHE A 221 4.72 -2.96 -12.17
C PHE A 221 5.06 -4.43 -12.51
N ASP A 222 5.75 -4.64 -13.63
CA ASP A 222 6.08 -5.98 -14.11
C ASP A 222 7.24 -6.57 -13.31
N SER A 223 7.05 -7.79 -12.79
CA SER A 223 8.05 -8.53 -12.00
C SER A 223 9.31 -8.90 -12.79
N SER A 224 9.29 -8.79 -14.12
CA SER A 224 10.44 -9.13 -14.96
C SER A 224 11.60 -8.11 -14.84
N THR A 225 11.30 -6.88 -14.41
CA THR A 225 12.32 -5.84 -14.20
C THR A 225 13.12 -6.10 -12.93
N SER A 226 12.44 -6.50 -11.85
CA SER A 226 13.07 -6.88 -10.58
C SER A 226 13.82 -8.21 -10.65
N GLU A 227 13.41 -9.16 -11.50
CA GLU A 227 14.14 -10.42 -11.72
C GLU A 227 15.39 -10.25 -12.61
N LYS A 228 15.39 -9.29 -13.55
CA LYS A 228 16.57 -9.02 -14.39
C LYS A 228 17.68 -8.25 -13.64
N GLU A 229 17.31 -7.39 -12.69
CA GLU A 229 18.25 -6.72 -11.79
C GLU A 229 18.74 -7.65 -10.65
N ALA A 230 17.96 -8.67 -10.29
CA ALA A 230 18.33 -9.66 -9.25
C ALA A 230 19.42 -10.68 -9.67
N ASN A 231 19.93 -10.60 -10.91
CA ASN A 231 21.12 -11.37 -11.31
C ASN A 231 22.44 -10.78 -10.80
N GLU A 232 22.40 -9.58 -10.21
CA GLU A 232 23.42 -9.12 -9.28
C GLU A 232 22.88 -9.29 -7.85
N ALA A 233 23.61 -9.99 -6.98
CA ALA A 233 23.19 -10.14 -5.60
C ALA A 233 23.00 -8.73 -4.99
N PRO A 234 21.81 -8.39 -4.48
CA PRO A 234 21.60 -7.07 -3.92
C PRO A 234 22.56 -6.90 -2.74
N ALA A 235 23.32 -5.79 -2.74
CA ALA A 235 24.29 -5.49 -1.69
C ALA A 235 23.64 -5.43 -0.28
N HIS A 236 22.31 -5.28 -0.23
CA HIS A 236 21.54 -5.20 0.99
C HIS A 236 20.15 -5.85 0.84
N VAL A 237 19.76 -6.67 1.81
CA VAL A 237 18.44 -7.31 1.86
C VAL A 237 17.55 -6.52 2.83
N PRO A 238 16.44 -5.93 2.37
CA PRO A 238 15.67 -5.08 3.26
C PRO A 238 14.92 -5.83 4.38
N ALA A 239 14.76 -5.21 5.56
CA ALA A 239 14.16 -5.87 6.74
C ALA A 239 12.68 -6.27 6.59
N HIS A 240 11.97 -5.68 5.62
CA HIS A 240 10.56 -5.97 5.34
C HIS A 240 10.38 -7.05 4.24
N LYS A 241 11.47 -7.53 3.63
CA LYS A 241 11.43 -8.69 2.73
C LYS A 241 11.07 -9.95 3.51
N ASP A 242 10.15 -10.74 2.95
CA ASP A 242 9.63 -11.97 3.56
C ASP A 242 9.05 -11.74 4.98
N PHE A 243 8.55 -10.52 5.24
CA PHE A 243 8.03 -10.13 6.55
C PHE A 243 6.90 -11.05 7.01
N ARG A 244 6.08 -11.53 6.08
CA ARG A 244 4.98 -12.46 6.37
C ARG A 244 5.53 -13.77 6.94
N GLU A 245 6.50 -14.40 6.29
CA GLU A 245 7.13 -15.63 6.75
C GLU A 245 7.76 -15.42 8.14
N LYS A 246 8.54 -14.34 8.30
CA LYS A 246 9.21 -14.00 9.57
C LYS A 246 8.23 -13.80 10.72
N TYR A 247 7.09 -13.14 10.46
CA TYR A 247 6.04 -12.92 11.45
C TYR A 247 5.45 -14.25 11.95
N PHE A 248 5.13 -15.18 11.05
CA PHE A 248 4.58 -16.49 11.44
C PHE A 248 5.62 -17.41 12.08
N GLN A 249 6.91 -17.20 11.83
CA GLN A 249 8.01 -17.91 12.48
C GLN A 249 8.40 -17.30 13.84
N GLY A 250 7.80 -16.18 14.23
CA GLY A 250 8.04 -15.52 15.52
C GLY A 250 9.40 -14.84 15.62
N PHE A 251 9.99 -14.43 14.49
CA PHE A 251 11.28 -13.72 14.44
C PHE A 251 12.42 -14.45 15.20
N LYS A 252 12.43 -15.78 15.19
CA LYS A 252 13.52 -16.57 15.78
C LYS A 252 14.85 -16.23 15.09
N LYS A 253 15.86 -15.82 15.87
CA LYS A 253 17.22 -15.63 15.35
C LYS A 253 17.74 -16.97 14.83
N ALA A 254 18.20 -17.01 13.58
CA ALA A 254 18.94 -18.15 13.06
C ALA A 254 20.22 -18.31 13.89
N GLY A 255 20.23 -19.23 14.86
CA GLY A 255 21.42 -19.57 15.65
C GLY A 255 21.26 -19.68 17.17
N SER A 256 20.07 -19.56 17.76
CA SER A 256 19.90 -19.95 19.17
C SER A 256 19.76 -21.48 19.26
N PRO A 257 20.73 -22.21 19.85
CA PRO A 257 20.58 -23.66 20.04
C PRO A 257 19.37 -23.90 20.94
N ASP A 258 18.55 -24.88 20.56
CA ASP A 258 17.44 -25.35 21.38
C ASP A 258 17.97 -25.65 22.79
N GLY A 259 17.44 -24.91 23.77
CA GLY A 259 17.74 -25.15 25.16
C GLY A 259 17.23 -26.54 25.52
N ASP A 260 18.16 -27.44 25.80
CA ASP A 260 17.87 -28.75 26.39
C ASP A 260 17.00 -28.57 27.64
N VAL A 261 15.90 -29.30 27.64
CA VAL A 261 15.00 -29.49 28.76
C VAL A 261 15.74 -30.26 29.85
N LEU A 262 15.79 -29.69 31.06
CA LEU A 262 15.94 -30.44 32.31
C LEU A 262 14.62 -30.36 33.08
#